data_AF-A0A558D5L6-F1
#
_entry.id   AF-A0A558D5L6-F1
#
_cell.length_a   1.000
_cell.length_b   1.000
_cell.length_c   1.000
_cell.angle_alpha   90.00
_cell.angle_beta   90.00
_cell.angle_gamma   90.00
#
_symmetry.space_group_name_H-M   'P 1'
#
loop_
_entity.id
_entity.type
_entity.pdbx_description
1 polymer ?
#
loop_
_entity_poly.entity_id
_entity_poly.type
_entity_poly.pdbx_seq_one_letter_code
_entity_poly.pdbx_strand_id
1 'polypeptide(L)'
;MAVATRRRGLVRIPRWGLVVLVLAVVTAGTVWLVLSTRRPPAPGCTVASADNADHWALTPDQAQNAATIAGVGLRSGMPDHAVTVALATAFQESKLRNLTGGDLDSAGLFQQRPSQGWGTYAQVTDPIHASESFFRRLRAQPNWAQLTVTEAAQLVQRSAAPGAYAQWEAEARALAGALTGETPAALTCHNLVLAPSAGDLAATASAELGTSAVSGAHERGQGWSLASWLVANAVRFGIDRIAFDGQTWTAATGAWTGGGPADGTLNLHRLPVGA
;
A
#
# COMPACT_ATOMS: atom_id res chain seq x y z
N MET A 1 -48.30 39.62 60.52
CA MET A 1 -47.71 38.81 59.44
C MET A 1 -47.02 39.75 58.46
N ALA A 2 -45.69 39.88 58.51
CA ALA A 2 -44.94 40.77 57.64
C ALA A 2 -44.27 39.95 56.52
N VAL A 3 -44.73 40.15 55.29
CA VAL A 3 -44.16 39.52 54.09
C VAL A 3 -42.84 40.21 53.77
N ALA A 4 -41.73 39.52 54.00
CA ALA A 4 -40.40 39.97 53.60
C ALA A 4 -40.24 39.83 52.09
N THR A 5 -40.32 40.95 51.36
CA THR A 5 -40.04 41.01 49.93
C THR A 5 -38.53 40.95 49.69
N ARG A 6 -38.04 39.75 49.33
CA ARG A 6 -36.65 39.52 48.94
C ARG A 6 -36.39 40.20 47.57
N ARG A 7 -35.78 41.39 47.58
CA ARG A 7 -35.33 42.06 46.34
C ARG A 7 -34.23 41.21 45.69
N ARG A 8 -34.54 40.57 44.56
CA ARG A 8 -33.54 39.92 43.69
C ARG A 8 -32.69 41.04 43.05
N GLY A 9 -31.47 41.24 43.54
CA GLY A 9 -30.53 42.16 42.92
C GLY A 9 -30.18 41.68 41.52
N LEU A 10 -30.42 42.50 40.49
CA LEU A 10 -29.93 42.24 39.14
C LEU A 10 -28.40 42.25 39.17
N VAL A 11 -27.79 41.09 38.93
CA VAL A 11 -26.35 40.96 38.70
C VAL A 11 -26.03 41.71 37.40
N ARG A 12 -25.36 42.86 37.50
CA ARG A 12 -24.86 43.60 36.33
C ARG A 12 -23.65 42.86 35.77
N ILE A 13 -23.83 42.13 34.68
CA ILE A 13 -22.72 41.53 33.94
C ILE A 13 -21.95 42.69 33.28
N PRO A 14 -20.66 42.89 33.61
CA PRO A 14 -19.87 43.94 32.98
C PRO A 14 -19.78 43.66 31.46
N ARG A 15 -19.80 44.70 30.62
CA ARG A 15 -19.78 44.58 29.15
C ARG A 15 -18.65 43.67 28.63
N TRP A 16 -17.51 43.63 29.34
CA TRP A 16 -16.39 42.73 29.06
C TRP A 16 -16.74 41.24 29.22
N GLY A 17 -17.58 40.87 30.18
CA GLY A 17 -18.06 39.50 30.36
C GLY A 17 -18.92 39.02 29.18
N LEU A 18 -19.70 39.91 28.58
CA LEU A 18 -20.47 39.61 27.36
C LEU A 18 -19.54 39.40 26.16
N VAL A 19 -18.51 40.26 26.01
CA VAL A 19 -17.52 40.13 24.92
C VAL A 19 -16.73 38.82 25.02
N VAL A 20 -16.28 38.45 26.22
CA VAL A 20 -15.57 37.19 26.45
C VAL A 20 -16.47 35.99 26.15
N LEU A 21 -17.74 36.02 26.57
CA LEU A 21 -18.71 34.96 26.27
C LEU A 21 -18.94 34.81 24.75
N VAL A 22 -19.13 35.91 24.03
CA VAL A 22 -19.33 35.89 22.58
C VAL A 22 -18.10 35.32 21.87
N LEU A 23 -16.89 35.75 22.27
CA LEU A 23 -15.65 35.19 21.73
C LEU A 23 -15.50 33.69 22.02
N ALA A 24 -15.85 33.24 23.23
CA ALA A 24 -15.84 31.82 23.58
C ALA A 24 -16.84 31.00 22.74
N VAL A 25 -18.04 31.53 22.49
CA VAL A 25 -19.06 30.86 21.66
C VAL A 25 -18.64 30.83 20.19
N VAL A 26 -18.08 31.92 19.65
CA VAL A 26 -17.59 31.97 18.28
C VAL A 26 -16.39 31.03 18.10
N THR A 27 -15.45 31.01 19.04
CA THR A 27 -14.32 30.07 18.99
C THR A 27 -14.77 28.61 19.13
N ALA A 28 -15.68 28.30 20.05
CA ALA A 28 -16.25 26.95 20.15
C ALA A 28 -17.03 26.55 18.89
N GLY A 29 -17.83 27.47 18.33
CA GLY A 29 -18.60 27.24 17.10
C GLY A 29 -17.70 27.05 15.87
N THR A 30 -16.63 27.83 15.75
CA THR A 30 -15.65 27.68 14.66
C THR A 30 -14.81 26.41 14.82
N VAL A 31 -14.38 26.06 16.04
CA VAL A 31 -13.70 24.79 16.31
C VAL A 31 -14.62 23.60 15.98
N TRP A 32 -15.88 23.64 16.41
CA TRP A 32 -16.86 22.60 16.11
C TRP A 32 -17.15 22.51 14.60
N LEU A 33 -17.28 23.64 13.90
CA LEU A 33 -17.48 23.67 12.45
C LEU A 33 -16.25 23.10 11.71
N VAL A 34 -15.04 23.46 12.13
CA VAL A 34 -13.80 22.92 11.56
C VAL A 34 -13.67 21.43 11.81
N LEU A 35 -13.96 20.95 13.04
CA LEU A 35 -13.89 19.52 13.36
C LEU A 35 -14.99 18.71 12.66
N SER A 36 -16.19 19.27 12.49
CA SER A 36 -17.30 18.59 11.81
C SER A 36 -17.17 18.57 10.29
N THR A 37 -16.38 19.48 9.71
CA THR A 37 -16.10 19.54 8.26
C THR A 37 -14.79 18.86 7.85
N ARG A 38 -13.93 18.50 8.82
CA ARG A 38 -12.72 17.70 8.55
C ARG A 38 -13.14 16.30 8.09
N ARG A 39 -12.91 16.02 6.81
CA ARG A 39 -12.96 14.65 6.30
C ARG A 39 -11.81 13.85 6.92
N PRO A 40 -12.05 12.61 7.38
CA PRO A 40 -10.96 11.74 7.78
C PRO A 40 -9.99 11.59 6.59
N PRO A 41 -8.67 11.53 6.85
CA PRO A 41 -7.70 11.29 5.79
C PRO A 41 -8.02 9.97 5.08
N ALA A 42 -7.90 9.97 3.75
CA ALA A 42 -8.22 8.80 2.94
C ALA A 42 -7.30 7.61 3.31
N PRO A 43 -7.79 6.37 3.14
CA PRO A 43 -6.95 5.17 3.19
C PRO A 43 -5.80 5.30 2.18
N GLY A 44 -4.59 4.97 2.61
CA GLY A 44 -3.41 5.10 1.77
C GLY A 44 -2.26 4.25 2.27
N CYS A 45 -1.28 4.07 1.41
CA CYS A 45 -0.01 3.47 1.73
C CYS A 45 1.12 4.42 1.37
N THR A 46 2.27 4.23 1.99
CA THR A 46 3.49 4.99 1.71
C THR A 46 4.66 4.02 1.69
N VAL A 47 5.53 4.18 0.70
CA VAL A 47 6.81 3.50 0.66
C VAL A 47 7.93 4.51 0.82
N ALA A 48 8.91 4.19 1.66
CA ALA A 48 10.14 4.96 1.83
C ALA A 48 11.28 4.38 0.98
N SER A 49 12.13 5.27 0.49
CA SER A 49 13.47 4.92 -0.03
C SER A 49 14.34 4.27 1.05
N ALA A 50 15.40 3.56 0.65
CA ALA A 50 16.26 2.81 1.57
C ALA A 50 17.00 3.70 2.60
N ASP A 51 17.32 4.93 2.24
CA ASP A 51 17.90 5.95 3.13
C ASP A 51 16.82 6.80 3.83
N ASN A 52 15.54 6.52 3.58
CA ASN A 52 14.39 7.21 4.12
C ASN A 52 14.36 8.72 3.77
N ALA A 53 14.99 9.12 2.67
CA ALA A 53 15.02 10.51 2.21
C ALA A 53 13.76 10.88 1.41
N ASP A 54 13.31 9.97 0.56
CA ASP A 54 12.13 10.10 -0.30
C ASP A 54 11.00 9.15 0.14
N HIS A 55 9.76 9.61 -0.06
CA HIS A 55 8.53 8.88 0.22
C HIS A 55 7.53 9.02 -0.92
N TRP A 56 6.86 7.92 -1.27
CA TRP A 56 5.82 7.89 -2.31
C TRP A 56 4.51 7.34 -1.78
N ALA A 57 3.41 7.99 -2.15
CA ALA A 57 2.07 7.61 -1.72
C ALA A 57 1.39 6.68 -2.73
N LEU A 58 0.72 5.66 -2.23
CA LEU A 58 -0.06 4.70 -3.01
C LEU A 58 -1.48 4.58 -2.44
N THR A 59 -2.43 4.21 -3.27
CA THR A 59 -3.69 3.64 -2.76
C THR A 59 -3.46 2.21 -2.26
N PRO A 60 -4.33 1.69 -1.38
CA PRO A 60 -4.26 0.28 -0.97
C PRO A 60 -4.29 -0.70 -2.17
N ASP A 61 -5.10 -0.43 -3.20
CA ASP A 61 -5.16 -1.25 -4.41
C ASP A 61 -3.84 -1.23 -5.20
N GLN A 62 -3.18 -0.07 -5.30
CA GLN A 62 -1.87 0.03 -5.94
C GLN A 62 -0.80 -0.75 -5.17
N ALA A 63 -0.80 -0.64 -3.84
CA ALA A 63 0.12 -1.40 -2.98
C ALA A 63 -0.12 -2.91 -3.12
N GLN A 64 -1.38 -3.36 -3.14
CA GLN A 64 -1.74 -4.75 -3.37
C GLN A 64 -1.23 -5.26 -4.73
N ASN A 65 -1.49 -4.52 -5.82
CA ASN A 65 -1.04 -4.91 -7.15
C ASN A 65 0.50 -4.94 -7.25
N ALA A 66 1.19 -3.97 -6.63
CA ALA A 66 2.65 -3.99 -6.55
C ALA A 66 3.17 -5.22 -5.80
N ALA A 67 2.53 -5.58 -4.68
CA ALA A 67 2.87 -6.76 -3.89
C ALA A 67 2.68 -8.06 -4.69
N THR A 68 1.63 -8.15 -5.51
CA THR A 68 1.45 -9.28 -6.44
C THR A 68 2.57 -9.34 -7.49
N ILE A 69 2.93 -8.23 -8.13
CA ILE A 69 4.03 -8.18 -9.13
C ILE A 69 5.35 -8.63 -8.48
N ALA A 70 5.69 -8.08 -7.33
CA ALA A 70 6.93 -8.40 -6.62
C ALA A 70 6.97 -9.86 -6.18
N GLY A 71 5.88 -10.36 -5.60
CA GLY A 71 5.77 -11.75 -5.18
C GLY A 71 5.94 -12.73 -6.33
N VAL A 72 5.27 -12.48 -7.46
CA VAL A 72 5.37 -13.30 -8.67
C VAL A 72 6.81 -13.30 -9.19
N GLY A 73 7.48 -12.14 -9.15
CA GLY A 73 8.89 -12.01 -9.52
C GLY A 73 9.80 -12.90 -8.68
N LEU A 74 9.68 -12.80 -7.34
CA LEU A 74 10.46 -13.60 -6.39
C LEU A 74 10.20 -15.10 -6.55
N ARG A 75 8.94 -15.53 -6.61
CA ARG A 75 8.57 -16.93 -6.89
C ARG A 75 9.22 -17.42 -8.19
N SER A 76 9.27 -16.56 -9.19
CA SER A 76 9.83 -16.91 -10.50
C SER A 76 11.35 -16.95 -10.50
N GLY A 77 12.03 -16.66 -9.38
CA GLY A 77 13.49 -16.56 -9.29
C GLY A 77 14.05 -15.34 -10.02
N MET A 78 13.25 -14.28 -10.16
CA MET A 78 13.72 -13.02 -10.75
C MET A 78 14.43 -12.18 -9.69
N PRO A 79 15.57 -11.52 -10.03
CA PRO A 79 16.26 -10.61 -9.12
C PRO A 79 15.49 -9.30 -8.93
N ASP A 80 15.83 -8.56 -7.89
CA ASP A 80 15.22 -7.29 -7.49
C ASP A 80 15.20 -6.23 -8.59
N HIS A 81 16.24 -6.21 -9.43
CA HIS A 81 16.28 -5.38 -10.63
C HIS A 81 15.10 -5.67 -11.56
N ALA A 82 14.74 -6.94 -11.77
CA ALA A 82 13.59 -7.28 -12.60
C ALA A 82 12.26 -6.86 -11.97
N VAL A 83 12.13 -6.99 -10.66
CA VAL A 83 10.94 -6.52 -9.93
C VAL A 83 10.79 -5.01 -10.10
N THR A 84 11.90 -4.26 -9.99
CA THR A 84 11.95 -2.82 -10.27
C THR A 84 11.50 -2.51 -11.72
N VAL A 85 12.01 -3.25 -12.71
CA VAL A 85 11.60 -3.13 -14.12
C VAL A 85 10.09 -3.36 -14.29
N ALA A 86 9.55 -4.40 -13.68
CA ALA A 86 8.12 -4.71 -13.76
C ALA A 86 7.26 -3.63 -13.10
N LEU A 87 7.63 -3.17 -11.91
CA LEU A 87 6.89 -2.12 -11.20
C LEU A 87 6.93 -0.79 -11.96
N ALA A 88 8.10 -0.36 -12.45
CA ALA A 88 8.23 0.84 -13.27
C ALA A 88 7.39 0.74 -14.56
N THR A 89 7.35 -0.45 -15.16
CA THR A 89 6.49 -0.71 -16.32
C THR A 89 5.02 -0.56 -15.94
N ALA A 90 4.53 -1.27 -14.92
CA ALA A 90 3.13 -1.21 -14.52
C ALA A 90 2.69 0.19 -14.05
N PHE A 91 3.59 0.98 -13.46
CA PHE A 91 3.35 2.40 -13.19
C PHE A 91 3.13 3.21 -14.46
N GLN A 92 3.99 3.01 -15.46
CA GLN A 92 3.87 3.73 -16.72
C GLN A 92 2.60 3.34 -17.47
N GLU A 93 2.29 2.05 -17.53
CA GLU A 93 1.16 1.50 -18.30
C GLU A 93 -0.20 1.76 -17.65
N SER A 94 -0.30 1.64 -16.31
CA SER A 94 -1.60 1.64 -15.63
C SER A 94 -1.63 2.39 -14.30
N LYS A 95 -0.50 3.00 -13.89
CA LYS A 95 -0.34 3.53 -12.53
C LYS A 95 -0.59 2.45 -11.46
N LEU A 96 -0.14 1.21 -11.70
CA LEU A 96 -0.40 0.04 -10.85
C LEU A 96 -1.89 -0.31 -10.65
N ARG A 97 -2.75 0.03 -11.62
CA ARG A 97 -4.17 -0.31 -11.57
C ARG A 97 -4.45 -1.46 -12.52
N ASN A 98 -5.13 -2.50 -12.05
CA ASN A 98 -5.53 -3.60 -12.92
C ASN A 98 -6.75 -3.18 -13.77
N LEU A 99 -6.50 -2.52 -14.91
CA LEU A 99 -7.55 -1.93 -15.73
C LEU A 99 -8.26 -2.99 -16.59
N THR A 100 -9.58 -2.89 -16.74
CA THR A 100 -10.37 -3.74 -17.64
C THR A 100 -10.31 -3.29 -19.11
N GLY A 101 -9.45 -2.34 -19.45
CA GLY A 101 -9.36 -1.86 -20.83
C GLY A 101 -8.42 -0.67 -20.96
N GLY A 102 -8.07 -0.36 -22.20
CA GLY A 102 -7.23 0.75 -22.61
C GLY A 102 -7.30 0.96 -24.11
N ASP A 103 -6.16 1.21 -24.74
CA ASP A 103 -6.08 1.35 -26.20
C ASP A 103 -6.25 0.00 -26.90
N LEU A 104 -7.08 -0.03 -27.94
CA LEU A 104 -7.44 -1.24 -28.70
C LEU A 104 -7.95 -2.36 -27.77
N ASP A 105 -7.20 -3.46 -27.64
CA ASP A 105 -7.50 -4.60 -26.78
C ASP A 105 -6.54 -4.70 -25.58
N SER A 106 -5.85 -3.61 -25.21
CA SER A 106 -4.97 -3.61 -24.03
C SER A 106 -5.77 -3.70 -22.73
N ALA A 107 -5.27 -4.48 -21.77
CA ALA A 107 -5.85 -4.56 -20.43
C ALA A 107 -4.81 -4.97 -19.38
N GLY A 108 -5.22 -4.88 -18.13
CA GLY A 108 -4.45 -5.29 -16.96
C GLY A 108 -3.35 -4.31 -16.54
N LEU A 109 -2.54 -4.77 -15.59
CA LEU A 109 -1.46 -3.98 -14.96
C LEU A 109 -0.42 -3.44 -15.95
N PHE A 110 -0.13 -4.21 -16.98
CA PHE A 110 0.91 -3.92 -17.98
C PHE A 110 0.33 -3.48 -19.33
N GLN A 111 -0.98 -3.23 -19.42
CA GLN A 111 -1.67 -2.90 -20.67
C GLN A 111 -1.32 -3.88 -21.81
N GLN A 112 -1.31 -5.17 -21.47
CA GLN A 112 -0.96 -6.24 -22.40
C GLN A 112 -2.09 -6.49 -23.39
N ARG A 113 -1.73 -6.82 -24.63
CA ARG A 113 -2.68 -7.01 -25.74
C ARG A 113 -2.83 -8.48 -26.12
N PRO A 114 -4.02 -9.09 -25.99
CA PRO A 114 -4.27 -10.44 -26.47
C PRO A 114 -3.90 -10.65 -27.94
N SER A 115 -4.22 -9.69 -28.81
CA SER A 115 -3.87 -9.69 -30.24
C SER A 115 -2.37 -9.71 -30.53
N GLN A 116 -1.52 -9.36 -29.56
CA GLN A 116 -0.05 -9.43 -29.66
C GLN A 116 0.55 -10.64 -28.92
N GLY A 117 -0.27 -11.66 -28.66
CA GLY A 117 0.17 -12.93 -28.08
C GLY A 117 0.56 -12.85 -26.60
N TRP A 118 0.00 -11.89 -25.86
CA TRP A 118 0.21 -11.80 -24.40
C TRP A 118 -0.65 -12.78 -23.59
N GLY A 119 -1.67 -13.38 -24.20
CA GLY A 119 -2.61 -14.29 -23.56
C GLY A 119 -4.05 -13.99 -23.99
N THR A 120 -5.03 -14.66 -23.40
CA THR A 120 -6.45 -14.29 -23.54
C THR A 120 -6.76 -13.02 -22.74
N TYR A 121 -7.91 -12.39 -22.98
CA TYR A 121 -8.34 -11.23 -22.20
C TYR A 121 -8.43 -11.54 -20.67
N ALA A 122 -8.92 -12.73 -20.31
CA ALA A 122 -8.98 -13.18 -18.91
C ALA A 122 -7.57 -13.35 -18.30
N GLN A 123 -6.61 -13.80 -19.10
CA GLN A 123 -5.21 -13.96 -18.69
C GLN A 123 -4.49 -12.63 -18.50
N VAL A 124 -4.69 -11.64 -19.40
CA VAL A 124 -4.02 -10.33 -19.26
C VAL A 124 -4.63 -9.47 -18.15
N THR A 125 -5.87 -9.76 -17.72
CA THR A 125 -6.54 -9.09 -16.59
C THR A 125 -6.37 -9.83 -15.27
N ASP A 126 -5.74 -11.00 -15.25
CA ASP A 126 -5.29 -11.66 -14.03
C ASP A 126 -3.88 -11.13 -13.64
N PRO A 127 -3.74 -10.42 -12.51
CA PRO A 127 -2.46 -9.86 -12.07
C PRO A 127 -1.32 -10.88 -11.97
N ILE A 128 -1.62 -12.13 -11.56
CA ILE A 128 -0.60 -13.18 -11.43
C ILE A 128 -0.12 -13.56 -12.84
N HIS A 129 -1.04 -13.95 -13.72
CA HIS A 129 -0.70 -14.37 -15.07
C HIS A 129 -0.04 -13.26 -15.91
N ALA A 130 -0.53 -12.02 -15.79
CA ALA A 130 0.05 -10.87 -16.47
C ALA A 130 1.50 -10.61 -16.03
N SER A 131 1.78 -10.73 -14.73
CA SER A 131 3.13 -10.59 -14.16
C SER A 131 4.05 -11.73 -14.59
N GLU A 132 3.58 -12.99 -14.55
CA GLU A 132 4.34 -14.15 -15.02
C GLU A 132 4.71 -14.02 -16.50
N SER A 133 3.76 -13.57 -17.32
CA SER A 133 3.97 -13.33 -18.75
C SER A 133 4.98 -12.21 -18.99
N PHE A 134 4.95 -11.13 -18.20
CA PHE A 134 5.95 -10.07 -18.25
C PHE A 134 7.36 -10.60 -17.94
N PHE A 135 7.55 -11.27 -16.78
CA PHE A 135 8.85 -11.79 -16.38
C PHE A 135 9.39 -12.85 -17.35
N ARG A 136 8.52 -13.70 -17.91
CA ARG A 136 8.90 -14.66 -18.97
C ARG A 136 9.48 -13.95 -20.19
N ARG A 137 8.85 -12.86 -20.65
CA ARG A 137 9.34 -12.09 -21.80
C ARG A 137 10.60 -11.29 -21.49
N LEU A 138 10.71 -10.73 -20.29
CA LEU A 138 11.92 -10.04 -19.82
C LEU A 138 13.11 -11.00 -19.79
N ARG A 139 12.95 -12.18 -19.18
CA ARG A 139 13.99 -13.22 -19.10
C ARG A 139 14.49 -13.67 -20.47
N ALA A 140 13.63 -13.66 -21.49
CA ALA A 140 13.96 -14.04 -22.85
C ALA A 140 14.77 -12.98 -23.63
N GLN A 141 14.92 -11.75 -23.10
CA GLN A 141 15.70 -10.72 -23.75
C GLN A 141 17.21 -10.94 -23.50
N PRO A 142 18.09 -10.66 -24.48
CA PRO A 142 19.52 -10.73 -24.25
C PRO A 142 19.97 -9.57 -23.33
N ASN A 143 20.89 -9.85 -22.41
CA ASN A 143 21.56 -8.87 -21.55
C ASN A 143 20.64 -7.96 -20.71
N TRP A 144 19.36 -8.31 -20.53
CA TRP A 144 18.40 -7.44 -19.84
C TRP A 144 18.83 -7.09 -18.41
N ALA A 145 19.53 -8.00 -17.74
CA ALA A 145 19.96 -7.84 -16.37
C ALA A 145 21.03 -6.75 -16.18
N GLN A 146 21.71 -6.33 -17.25
CA GLN A 146 22.71 -5.26 -17.23
C GLN A 146 22.16 -3.92 -17.72
N LEU A 147 20.92 -3.90 -18.21
CA LEU A 147 20.30 -2.69 -18.74
C LEU A 147 19.79 -1.79 -17.62
N THR A 148 19.61 -0.52 -17.93
CA THR A 148 18.83 0.35 -17.06
C THR A 148 17.38 -0.13 -16.98
N VAL A 149 16.66 0.29 -15.93
CA VAL A 149 15.25 -0.06 -15.73
C VAL A 149 14.42 0.30 -16.96
N THR A 150 14.69 1.48 -17.52
CA THR A 150 13.99 2.03 -18.69
C THR A 150 14.27 1.23 -19.95
N GLU A 151 15.53 0.88 -20.21
CA GLU A 151 15.92 0.08 -21.38
C GLU A 151 15.32 -1.34 -21.31
N ALA A 152 15.37 -1.99 -20.14
CA ALA A 152 14.78 -3.30 -19.94
C ALA A 152 13.25 -3.29 -20.10
N ALA A 153 12.56 -2.30 -19.53
CA ALA A 153 11.11 -2.11 -19.70
C ALA A 153 10.75 -1.91 -21.18
N GLN A 154 11.50 -1.05 -21.88
CA GLN A 154 11.29 -0.77 -23.29
C GLN A 154 11.55 -2.00 -24.19
N LEU A 155 12.52 -2.86 -23.87
CA LEU A 155 12.73 -4.10 -24.63
C LEU A 155 11.51 -5.02 -24.59
N VAL A 156 10.82 -5.07 -23.45
CA VAL A 156 9.64 -5.92 -23.24
C VAL A 156 8.39 -5.32 -23.87
N GLN A 157 8.11 -4.04 -23.59
CA GLN A 157 6.87 -3.38 -24.02
C GLN A 157 6.92 -2.81 -25.43
N ARG A 158 8.11 -2.39 -25.89
CA ARG A 158 8.33 -1.74 -27.19
C ARG A 158 7.39 -0.55 -27.43
N SER A 159 7.27 0.31 -26.42
CA SER A 159 6.40 1.49 -26.47
C SER A 159 6.91 2.56 -27.46
N ALA A 160 6.04 3.52 -27.82
CA ALA A 160 6.43 4.67 -28.64
C ALA A 160 7.24 5.74 -27.87
N ALA A 161 7.38 5.62 -26.55
CA ALA A 161 8.05 6.61 -25.70
C ALA A 161 9.11 5.96 -24.79
N PRO A 162 10.28 5.58 -25.32
CA PRO A 162 11.29 4.80 -24.60
C PRO A 162 11.69 5.37 -23.24
N GLY A 163 11.80 6.71 -23.11
CA GLY A 163 12.22 7.36 -21.87
C GLY A 163 11.14 7.51 -20.80
N ALA A 164 9.89 7.15 -21.08
CA ALA A 164 8.78 7.40 -20.17
C ALA A 164 8.84 6.59 -18.86
N TYR A 165 9.55 5.46 -18.86
CA TYR A 165 9.71 4.61 -17.67
C TYR A 165 10.64 5.23 -16.62
N ALA A 166 11.61 6.06 -17.03
CA ALA A 166 12.64 6.59 -16.14
C ALA A 166 12.09 7.39 -14.96
N GLN A 167 10.97 8.10 -15.17
CA GLN A 167 10.32 8.89 -14.12
C GLN A 167 9.81 8.03 -12.94
N TRP A 168 9.54 6.74 -13.18
CA TRP A 168 9.02 5.80 -12.17
C TRP A 168 10.12 5.01 -11.47
N GLU A 169 11.37 5.16 -11.89
CA GLU A 169 12.45 4.28 -11.44
C GLU A 169 12.71 4.38 -9.93
N ALA A 170 12.72 5.58 -9.36
CA ALA A 170 12.97 5.78 -7.93
C ALA A 170 11.87 5.14 -7.07
N GLU A 171 10.61 5.41 -7.40
CA GLU A 171 9.45 4.85 -6.71
C GLU A 171 9.37 3.33 -6.87
N ALA A 172 9.61 2.81 -8.07
CA ALA A 172 9.64 1.38 -8.35
C ALA A 172 10.75 0.65 -7.58
N ARG A 173 11.93 1.28 -7.41
CA ARG A 173 13.04 0.72 -6.64
C ARG A 173 12.71 0.70 -5.14
N ALA A 174 12.07 1.74 -4.62
CA ALA A 174 11.61 1.77 -3.23
C ALA A 174 10.57 0.67 -2.94
N LEU A 175 9.58 0.51 -3.83
CA LEU A 175 8.61 -0.59 -3.74
C LEU A 175 9.27 -1.95 -3.86
N ALA A 176 10.17 -2.14 -4.82
CA ALA A 176 10.90 -3.40 -4.99
C ALA A 176 11.62 -3.75 -3.69
N GLY A 177 12.47 -2.86 -3.16
CA GLY A 177 13.22 -3.14 -1.93
C GLY A 177 12.32 -3.46 -0.73
N ALA A 178 11.18 -2.77 -0.59
CA ALA A 178 10.22 -3.07 0.47
C ALA A 178 9.56 -4.47 0.29
N LEU A 179 9.15 -4.80 -0.93
CA LEU A 179 8.36 -5.99 -1.24
C LEU A 179 9.21 -7.26 -1.47
N THR A 180 10.49 -7.11 -1.78
CA THR A 180 11.48 -8.20 -1.84
C THR A 180 12.19 -8.45 -0.52
N GLY A 181 12.01 -7.55 0.45
CA GLY A 181 12.56 -7.68 1.79
C GLY A 181 13.98 -7.12 1.96
N GLU A 182 14.51 -6.42 0.96
CA GLU A 182 15.79 -5.70 1.05
C GLU A 182 15.72 -4.51 2.02
N THR A 183 14.57 -3.81 2.06
CA THR A 183 14.34 -2.63 2.90
C THR A 183 13.25 -2.92 3.95
N PRO A 184 13.64 -3.41 5.14
CA PRO A 184 12.74 -3.65 6.26
C PRO A 184 11.83 -2.46 6.57
N ALA A 185 10.56 -2.75 6.88
CA ALA A 185 9.59 -1.78 7.37
C ALA A 185 9.36 -0.52 6.48
N ALA A 186 9.77 -0.56 5.21
CA ALA A 186 9.67 0.60 4.31
C ALA A 186 8.27 0.83 3.76
N LEU A 187 7.44 -0.22 3.64
CA LEU A 187 6.04 -0.09 3.23
C LEU A 187 5.14 0.00 4.46
N THR A 188 4.32 1.04 4.51
CA THR A 188 3.27 1.20 5.51
C THR A 188 1.94 1.53 4.86
N CYS A 189 0.83 1.16 5.50
CA CYS A 189 -0.52 1.57 5.12
C CYS A 189 -1.26 2.15 6.33
N HIS A 190 -2.07 3.19 6.13
CA HIS A 190 -2.72 3.98 7.17
C HIS A 190 -4.17 4.28 6.82
N ASN A 191 -4.97 4.62 7.85
CA ASN A 191 -6.41 4.94 7.72
C ASN A 191 -7.20 3.85 6.99
N LEU A 192 -6.81 2.59 7.14
CA LEU A 192 -7.46 1.48 6.46
C LEU A 192 -8.86 1.24 7.02
N VAL A 193 -9.80 0.99 6.12
CA VAL A 193 -11.13 0.47 6.50
C VAL A 193 -11.06 -1.04 6.38
N LEU A 194 -10.93 -1.70 7.53
CA LEU A 194 -10.82 -3.15 7.61
C LEU A 194 -12.17 -3.79 7.94
N ALA A 195 -12.40 -4.96 7.38
CA ALA A 195 -13.53 -5.83 7.71
C ALA A 195 -13.02 -7.27 7.89
N PRO A 196 -13.72 -8.11 8.69
CA PRO A 196 -13.45 -9.54 8.70
C PRO A 196 -13.55 -10.12 7.29
N SER A 197 -12.59 -10.98 6.95
CA SER A 197 -12.50 -11.58 5.62
C SER A 197 -12.38 -13.09 5.74
N ALA A 198 -13.24 -13.82 5.03
CA ALA A 198 -13.16 -15.27 4.86
C ALA A 198 -12.17 -15.67 3.74
N GLY A 199 -11.45 -14.70 3.15
CA GLY A 199 -10.47 -14.97 2.11
C GLY A 199 -9.36 -15.90 2.58
N ASP A 200 -8.96 -16.81 1.70
CA ASP A 200 -7.88 -17.76 1.95
C ASP A 200 -6.52 -17.07 1.76
N LEU A 201 -5.98 -16.58 2.88
CA LEU A 201 -4.69 -15.92 2.97
C LEU A 201 -3.55 -16.85 2.54
N ALA A 202 -3.57 -18.11 2.97
CA ALA A 202 -2.50 -19.06 2.70
C ALA A 202 -2.48 -19.50 1.24
N ALA A 203 -3.66 -19.74 0.63
CA ALA A 203 -3.75 -20.04 -0.79
C ALA A 203 -3.32 -18.84 -1.65
N THR A 204 -3.70 -17.62 -1.27
CA THR A 204 -3.26 -16.42 -1.99
C THR A 204 -1.75 -16.22 -1.87
N ALA A 205 -1.18 -16.35 -0.67
CA ALA A 205 0.27 -16.27 -0.48
C ALA A 205 0.99 -17.38 -1.27
N SER A 206 0.44 -18.59 -1.34
CA SER A 206 1.00 -19.65 -2.19
C SER A 206 0.95 -19.25 -3.67
N ALA A 207 -0.15 -18.66 -4.12
CA ALA A 207 -0.37 -18.24 -5.50
C ALA A 207 0.34 -16.95 -5.88
N GLU A 208 0.81 -16.11 -4.94
CA GLU A 208 1.51 -14.84 -5.20
C GLU A 208 2.99 -14.88 -4.80
N LEU A 209 3.35 -15.55 -3.70
CA LEU A 209 4.71 -15.63 -3.15
C LEU A 209 5.36 -17.02 -3.30
N GLY A 210 4.57 -18.06 -3.59
CA GLY A 210 5.07 -19.44 -3.65
C GLY A 210 5.22 -20.12 -2.28
N THR A 211 4.65 -19.53 -1.22
CA THR A 211 4.64 -20.12 0.14
C THR A 211 3.28 -19.95 0.80
N SER A 212 2.81 -20.98 1.51
CA SER A 212 1.62 -20.92 2.36
C SER A 212 1.94 -20.62 3.83
N ALA A 213 3.23 -20.59 4.18
CA ALA A 213 3.69 -20.29 5.53
C ALA A 213 3.61 -18.78 5.80
N VAL A 214 2.43 -18.29 6.16
CA VAL A 214 2.17 -16.85 6.40
C VAL A 214 2.46 -16.39 7.84
N SER A 215 3.01 -17.26 8.68
CA SER A 215 3.42 -17.00 10.06
C SER A 215 4.52 -17.98 10.48
N GLY A 216 5.09 -17.80 11.68
CA GLY A 216 6.16 -18.65 12.20
C GLY A 216 7.56 -18.18 11.80
N ALA A 217 8.55 -19.07 11.88
CA ALA A 217 9.95 -18.73 11.59
C ALA A 217 10.18 -18.54 10.08
N HIS A 218 10.89 -17.46 9.71
CA HIS A 218 11.29 -17.16 8.33
C HIS A 218 12.73 -16.67 8.27
N GLU A 219 13.40 -16.91 7.15
CA GLU A 219 14.64 -16.20 6.84
C GLU A 219 14.36 -14.69 6.74
N ARG A 220 15.34 -13.86 7.14
CA ARG A 220 15.16 -12.41 7.28
C ARG A 220 14.54 -11.76 6.04
N GLY A 221 15.10 -11.99 4.86
CA GLY A 221 14.60 -11.40 3.61
C GLY A 221 13.20 -11.88 3.25
N GLN A 222 12.96 -13.20 3.33
CA GLN A 222 11.65 -13.79 3.06
C GLN A 222 10.57 -13.26 4.02
N GLY A 223 10.88 -13.18 5.32
CA GLY A 223 9.93 -12.68 6.30
C GLY A 223 9.63 -11.19 6.13
N TRP A 224 10.60 -10.37 5.71
CA TRP A 224 10.35 -8.96 5.38
C TRP A 224 9.54 -8.78 4.10
N SER A 225 9.80 -9.58 3.07
CA SER A 225 8.97 -9.62 1.85
C SER A 225 7.52 -9.97 2.20
N LEU A 226 7.33 -11.04 2.99
CA LEU A 226 6.01 -11.50 3.42
C LEU A 226 5.32 -10.48 4.33
N ALA A 227 6.04 -9.84 5.26
CA ALA A 227 5.49 -8.78 6.11
C ALA A 227 4.99 -7.58 5.30
N SER A 228 5.77 -7.11 4.32
CA SER A 228 5.35 -6.05 3.40
C SER A 228 4.15 -6.47 2.54
N TRP A 229 4.14 -7.70 2.03
CA TRP A 229 3.00 -8.25 1.28
C TRP A 229 1.73 -8.31 2.13
N LEU A 230 1.85 -8.67 3.42
CA LEU A 230 0.73 -8.67 4.38
C LEU A 230 0.20 -7.25 4.65
N VAL A 231 1.08 -6.25 4.78
CA VAL A 231 0.67 -4.84 4.90
C VAL A 231 -0.11 -4.40 3.67
N ALA A 232 0.40 -4.69 2.47
CA ALA A 232 -0.26 -4.36 1.20
C ALA A 232 -1.63 -5.05 1.04
N ASN A 233 -1.79 -6.25 1.58
CA ASN A 233 -3.03 -7.02 1.53
C ASN A 233 -3.91 -6.87 2.79
N ALA A 234 -3.62 -5.89 3.65
CA ALA A 234 -4.32 -5.75 4.93
C ALA A 234 -5.83 -5.59 4.77
N VAL A 235 -6.27 -4.78 3.80
CA VAL A 235 -7.69 -4.59 3.49
C VAL A 235 -8.35 -5.87 3.01
N ARG A 236 -7.68 -6.63 2.12
CA ARG A 236 -8.20 -7.87 1.52
C ARG A 236 -8.47 -8.96 2.56
N PHE A 237 -7.63 -9.05 3.59
CA PHE A 237 -7.68 -10.14 4.58
C PHE A 237 -8.08 -9.70 5.98
N GLY A 238 -8.40 -8.42 6.18
CA GLY A 238 -8.74 -7.87 7.47
C GLY A 238 -7.58 -7.95 8.48
N ILE A 239 -6.35 -7.72 8.03
CA ILE A 239 -5.15 -7.78 8.88
C ILE A 239 -4.97 -6.43 9.57
N ASP A 240 -5.02 -6.42 10.91
CA ASP A 240 -4.90 -5.20 11.71
C ASP A 240 -3.57 -5.11 12.46
N ARG A 241 -2.79 -6.19 12.53
CA ARG A 241 -1.45 -6.21 13.14
C ARG A 241 -0.54 -7.23 12.49
N ILE A 242 0.72 -6.84 12.26
CA ILE A 242 1.81 -7.69 11.78
C ILE A 242 3.04 -7.40 12.64
N ALA A 243 3.75 -8.44 13.07
CA ALA A 243 5.01 -8.32 13.80
C ALA A 243 6.06 -9.24 13.19
N PHE A 244 7.25 -8.71 12.94
CA PHE A 244 8.40 -9.46 12.45
C PHE A 244 9.68 -8.74 12.84
N ASP A 245 10.69 -9.51 13.28
CA ASP A 245 12.07 -9.05 13.39
C ASP A 245 12.24 -7.71 14.15
N GLY A 246 11.64 -7.63 15.35
CA GLY A 246 11.74 -6.47 16.23
C GLY A 246 10.77 -5.33 15.94
N GLN A 247 9.99 -5.42 14.86
CA GLN A 247 9.06 -4.39 14.40
C GLN A 247 7.61 -4.88 14.45
N THR A 248 6.68 -3.96 14.71
CA THR A 248 5.24 -4.22 14.68
C THR A 248 4.53 -3.11 13.93
N TRP A 249 3.80 -3.47 12.88
CA TRP A 249 2.85 -2.61 12.20
C TRP A 249 1.44 -2.85 12.73
N THR A 250 0.66 -1.78 12.86
CA THR A 250 -0.76 -1.86 13.19
C THR A 250 -1.59 -0.96 12.31
N ALA A 251 -2.77 -1.41 11.89
CA ALA A 251 -3.70 -0.61 11.09
C ALA A 251 -4.18 0.66 11.82
N ALA A 252 -4.20 0.63 13.16
CA ALA A 252 -4.60 1.75 14.00
C ALA A 252 -3.63 2.94 13.94
N THR A 253 -2.32 2.65 13.92
CA THR A 253 -1.29 3.71 13.82
C THR A 253 -0.87 3.96 12.38
N GLY A 254 -1.00 2.94 11.52
CA GLY A 254 -0.50 2.96 10.16
C GLY A 254 1.01 3.13 10.08
N ALA A 255 1.75 2.63 11.07
CA ALA A 255 3.21 2.75 11.14
C ALA A 255 3.84 1.49 11.75
N TRP A 256 5.10 1.25 11.40
CA TRP A 256 5.97 0.29 12.08
C TRP A 256 6.52 0.91 13.36
N THR A 257 6.51 0.14 14.44
CA THR A 257 7.07 0.52 15.73
C THR A 257 8.01 -0.58 16.23
N GLY A 258 9.17 -0.17 16.69
CA GLY A 258 10.16 -1.08 17.28
C GLY A 258 9.82 -1.46 18.72
N GLY A 259 10.52 -2.48 19.22
CA GLY A 259 10.45 -2.90 20.63
C GLY A 259 10.01 -4.35 20.85
N GLY A 260 9.79 -5.10 19.77
CA GLY A 260 9.57 -6.55 19.84
C GLY A 260 10.88 -7.36 19.80
N PRO A 261 10.80 -8.70 19.91
CA PRO A 261 11.95 -9.57 19.72
C PRO A 261 12.36 -9.62 18.23
N ALA A 262 13.67 -9.58 17.98
CA ALA A 262 14.27 -9.79 16.65
C ALA A 262 14.62 -11.27 16.47
N ASP A 263 13.60 -12.13 16.54
CA ASP A 263 13.73 -13.60 16.58
C ASP A 263 13.42 -14.29 15.25
N GLY A 264 13.18 -13.51 14.18
CA GLY A 264 12.80 -14.05 12.87
C GLY A 264 11.44 -14.74 12.84
N THR A 265 10.57 -14.49 13.82
CA THR A 265 9.22 -15.08 13.86
C THR A 265 8.17 -14.07 13.41
N LEU A 266 7.50 -14.37 12.30
CA LEU A 266 6.39 -13.60 11.76
C LEU A 266 5.09 -13.96 12.48
N ASN A 267 4.42 -12.95 13.00
CA ASN A 267 3.12 -13.06 13.63
C ASN A 267 2.15 -12.06 12.98
N LEU A 268 0.89 -12.47 12.79
CA LEU A 268 -0.17 -11.57 12.36
C LEU A 268 -1.45 -11.77 13.16
N HIS A 269 -2.27 -10.73 13.20
CA HIS A 269 -3.65 -10.80 13.69
C HIS A 269 -4.59 -10.37 12.56
N ARG A 270 -5.74 -11.05 12.49
CA ARG A 270 -6.83 -10.74 11.56
C ARG A 270 -8.07 -10.45 12.38
N LEU A 271 -8.90 -9.54 11.90
CA LEU A 271 -10.22 -9.32 12.47
C LEU A 271 -11.00 -10.64 12.43
N PRO A 272 -11.63 -11.04 13.55
CA PRO A 272 -12.34 -12.30 13.63
C PRO A 272 -13.55 -12.29 12.70
N VAL A 273 -13.69 -13.34 11.89
CA VAL A 273 -14.95 -13.61 11.18
C VAL A 273 -15.95 -14.04 12.24
N GLY A 274 -17.06 -13.31 12.40
CA GLY A 274 -18.07 -13.62 13.40
C GLY A 274 -18.47 -15.10 13.34
N ALA A 275 -18.58 -15.73 14.52
CA ALA A 275 -18.99 -17.12 14.68
C ALA A 275 -20.47 -17.34 14.39
#